data_AF-A0A6A0HBT0-F1
#
_entry.id   AF-A0A6A0HBT0-F1
#
_cell.length_a   1.000
_cell.length_b   1.000
_cell.length_c   1.000
_cell.angle_alpha   90.00
_cell.angle_beta   90.00
_cell.angle_gamma   90.00
#
_symmetry.space_group_name_H-M   'P 1'
#
loop_
_entity.id
_entity.type
_entity.pdbx_description
1 polymer ?
#
loop_
_entity_poly.entity_id
_entity_poly.type
_entity_poly.pdbx_seq_one_letter_code
_entity_poly.pdbx_strand_id
1 'polypeptide(L)' 'MNLRDADTGRILWQGTDDYTAPDMEHEARVPRKILQSRAVSREISFSSVVPMDKFRLEQRVYYKGFVKSEF' A
#
# COMPACT_ATOMS: atom_id res chain seq x y z
N MET A 1 1.13 -3.47 7.63
CA MET A 1 1.49 -2.37 6.71
C MET A 1 1.20 -1.02 7.37
N ASN A 2 2.05 -0.01 7.15
CA ASN A 2 1.80 1.37 7.59
C ASN A 2 1.90 2.37 6.42
N LEU A 3 1.16 3.47 6.51
CA LEU A 3 1.21 4.62 5.60
C LEU A 3 1.45 5.88 6.42
N ARG A 4 2.47 6.65 6.06
CA ARG A 4 2.87 7.88 6.72
C ARG A 4 2.94 9.03 5.74
N ASP A 5 2.61 10.22 6.20
CA ASP A 5 2.91 11.44 5.47
C ASP A 5 4.44 11.56 5.32
N ALA A 6 4.95 11.67 4.10
CA ALA A 6 6.39 11.60 3.85
C ALA A 6 7.16 12.83 4.37
N ASP A 7 6.49 13.98 4.48
CA ASP A 7 7.12 15.23 4.92
C ASP A 7 7.19 15.33 6.45
N THR A 8 6.18 14.80 7.14
CA THR A 8 6.06 14.93 8.61
C THR A 8 6.30 13.64 9.39
N GLY A 9 6.31 12.48 8.73
CA GLY A 9 6.42 11.16 9.36
C GLY A 9 5.17 10.72 10.14
N ARG A 10 4.12 11.54 10.16
CA ARG A 10 2.86 11.25 10.86
C ARG A 10 2.19 10.01 10.27
N ILE A 11 1.77 9.09 11.13
CA ILE A 11 0.97 7.93 10.71
C ILE A 11 -0.39 8.40 10.20
N LEU A 12 -0.69 8.06 8.95
CA LEU A 12 -1.98 8.30 8.30
C LEU A 12 -2.88 7.08 8.43
N TRP A 13 -2.32 5.87 8.27
CA TRP A 13 -3.05 4.63 8.37
C TRP A 13 -2.13 3.47 8.77
N GLN A 14 -2.67 2.49 9.47
CA GLN A 14 -1.99 1.26 9.84
C GLN A 14 -2.98 0.11 9.81
N GLY A 15 -2.56 -1.01 9.23
CA GLY A 15 -3.35 -2.24 9.16
C GLY A 15 -2.48 -3.47 9.35
N THR A 16 -3.06 -4.50 9.95
CA THR A 16 -2.41 -5.78 10.26
C THR A 16 -2.94 -6.92 9.40
N ASP A 17 -3.94 -6.67 8.57
CA ASP A 17 -4.52 -7.70 7.69
C ASP A 17 -3.53 -8.14 6.62
N ASP A 18 -3.71 -9.38 6.16
CA ASP A 18 -2.94 -9.95 5.06
C ASP A 18 -3.58 -9.62 3.72
N TYR A 19 -2.97 -8.68 3.00
CA TYR A 19 -3.41 -8.23 1.68
C TYR A 19 -2.82 -9.06 0.51
N THR A 20 -2.23 -10.23 0.78
CA THR A 20 -1.55 -11.03 -0.25
C THR A 20 -2.43 -12.11 -0.88
N ALA A 21 -3.59 -12.42 -0.31
CA ALA A 21 -4.52 -13.41 -0.86
C ALA A 21 -5.12 -12.92 -2.20
N PRO A 22 -4.86 -13.60 -3.34
CA PRO A 22 -5.20 -13.08 -4.67
C PRO A 22 -6.69 -13.23 -5.04
N ASP A 23 -7.38 -14.20 -4.44
CA ASP A 23 -8.75 -14.57 -4.81
C ASP A 23 -9.82 -13.75 -4.07
N MET A 24 -9.40 -12.71 -3.36
CA MET A 24 -10.27 -11.88 -2.53
C MET A 24 -10.04 -10.40 -2.79
N GLU A 25 -11.12 -9.64 -2.87
CA GLU A 25 -11.06 -8.19 -2.81
C GLU A 25 -10.89 -7.75 -1.36
N HIS A 26 -9.79 -7.05 -1.08
CA HIS A 26 -9.51 -6.53 0.26
C HIS A 26 -9.95 -5.08 0.41
N GLU A 27 -10.54 -4.74 1.55
CA GLU A 27 -10.93 -3.35 1.87
C GLU A 27 -9.92 -2.69 2.82
N ALA A 28 -9.53 -1.45 2.53
CA ALA A 28 -8.75 -0.61 3.43
C ALA A 28 -9.42 0.75 3.61
N ARG A 29 -9.79 1.09 4.86
CA ARG A 29 -10.39 2.39 5.20
C ARG A 29 -9.32 3.40 5.58
N VAL A 30 -8.87 4.18 4.60
CA VAL A 30 -7.86 5.23 4.78
C VAL A 30 -8.50 6.61 4.98
N PRO A 31 -7.90 7.51 5.80
CA PRO A 31 -8.49 8.82 6.03
C PRO A 31 -8.28 9.74 4.81
N ARG A 32 -9.32 10.49 4.44
CA ARG A 32 -9.33 11.36 3.24
C ARG A 32 -8.16 12.34 3.15
N LYS A 33 -7.62 12.79 4.30
CA LYS A 33 -6.44 13.67 4.38
C LYS A 33 -5.19 13.11 3.70
N ILE A 34 -5.10 11.79 3.47
CA ILE A 34 -3.98 11.19 2.72
C ILE A 34 -3.84 11.77 1.31
N LEU A 35 -4.95 12.21 0.70
CA LEU A 35 -4.96 12.83 -0.62
C LEU A 35 -4.37 14.24 -0.64
N GLN A 36 -4.10 14.83 0.53
CA GLN A 36 -3.47 16.15 0.67
C GLN A 36 -1.94 16.04 0.85
N SER A 37 -1.42 14.86 1.16
CA SER A 37 0.01 14.62 1.27
C SER A 37 0.67 14.68 -0.11
N ARG A 38 1.77 15.44 -0.22
CA ARG A 38 2.57 15.50 -1.45
C ARG A 38 3.15 14.13 -1.82
N ALA A 39 3.56 13.36 -0.82
CA ALA A 39 4.01 11.99 -0.94
C ALA A 39 3.63 11.18 0.30
N VAL A 40 3.44 9.88 0.13
CA VAL A 40 3.13 8.93 1.21
C VAL A 40 4.27 7.92 1.30
N SER A 41 4.88 7.80 2.48
CA SER A 41 5.82 6.74 2.78
C SER A 41 5.05 5.48 3.20
N ARG A 42 5.36 4.36 2.58
CA ARG A 42 4.72 3.07 2.85
C ARG A 42 5.73 2.08 3.41
N GLU A 43 5.36 1.39 4.48
CA GLU A 43 6.15 0.33 5.07
C GLU A 43 5.36 -0.98 5.05
N ILE A 44 5.99 -2.03 4.52
CA ILE A 44 5.43 -3.38 4.46
C ILE A 44 6.38 -4.32 5.18
N SER A 45 5.91 -4.92 6.26
CA SER A 45 6.56 -6.06 6.89
C SER A 45 5.94 -7.33 6.34
N PHE A 46 6.77 -8.23 5.83
CA PHE A 46 6.34 -9.55 5.34
C PHE A 46 7.34 -10.61 5.79
N SER A 47 6.92 -11.88 5.71
CA SER A 47 7.78 -13.04 5.93
C SER A 47 7.70 -13.97 4.72
N SER A 48 8.74 -14.77 4.50
CA SER A 48 8.74 -15.81 3.47
C SER A 48 9.42 -17.05 4.02
N VAL A 49 8.80 -18.21 3.82
CA VAL A 49 9.40 -19.51 4.13
C VAL A 49 10.32 -20.01 3.00
N VAL A 50 10.27 -19.35 1.84
CA VAL A 50 11.05 -19.69 0.64
C VAL A 50 12.03 -18.56 0.30
N PRO A 51 13.26 -18.88 -0.14
CA PRO A 51 14.15 -17.87 -0.71
C PRO A 51 13.55 -17.24 -1.96
N MET A 52 13.77 -15.94 -2.15
CA MET A 52 13.31 -15.21 -3.33
C MET A 52 14.47 -14.46 -3.98
N ASP A 53 14.65 -14.63 -5.27
CA ASP A 53 15.57 -13.80 -6.07
C ASP A 53 14.80 -12.61 -6.67
N LYS A 54 15.37 -11.41 -6.54
CA LYS A 54 14.81 -10.15 -7.08
C LYS A 54 13.32 -9.93 -6.78
N PHE A 55 12.89 -10.21 -5.55
CA PHE A 55 11.51 -9.93 -5.12
C PHE A 55 11.15 -8.45 -5.35
N ARG A 56 10.06 -8.21 -6.07
CA ARG A 56 9.59 -6.88 -6.43
C ARG A 56 8.06 -6.87 -6.52
N LEU A 57 7.48 -5.68 -6.42
CA LEU A 57 6.05 -5.46 -6.57
C LEU A 57 5.82 -4.46 -7.71
N GLU A 58 4.88 -4.76 -8.59
CA GLU A 58 4.30 -3.81 -9.54
C GLU A 58 2.90 -3.46 -9.05
N GLN A 59 2.54 -2.17 -9.03
CA GLN A 59 1.24 -1.74 -8.55
C GLN A 59 0.54 -0.81 -9.54
N ARG A 60 -0.76 -1.04 -9.72
CA ARG A 60 -1.63 -0.16 -10.52
C ARG A 60 -2.73 0.42 -9.67
N VAL A 61 -2.99 1.71 -9.86
CA VAL A 61 -4.10 2.40 -9.22
C VAL A 61 -5.20 2.62 -10.25
N TYR A 62 -6.38 2.09 -9.97
CA TYR A 62 -7.56 2.22 -10.83
C TYR A 62 -8.58 3.19 -10.24
N TYR A 63 -9.20 3.99 -11.09
CA TYR A 63 -10.40 4.75 -10.74
C TYR A 63 -11.47 4.50 -11.80
N LYS A 64 -12.60 3.91 -11.37
CA LYS A 64 -13.71 3.50 -12.25
C LYS A 64 -13.25 2.64 -13.44
N GLY A 65 -12.36 1.68 -13.19
CA GLY A 65 -11.84 0.76 -14.22
C GLY A 65 -10.69 1.31 -15.08
N PHE A 66 -10.34 2.59 -14.97
CA PHE A 66 -9.24 3.19 -15.73
C PHE A 66 -7.98 3.31 -14.88
N VAL A 67 -6.83 2.97 -15.46
CA VAL A 67 -5.51 3.16 -14.83
C VAL A 67 -5.25 4.66 -14.64
N LYS A 68 -4.85 5.04 -13.44
CA LYS A 68 -4.44 6.41 -13.07
C LYS A 68 -2.95 6.52 -12.80
N SER A 69 -2.34 5.46 -12.29
CA SER A 69 -0.91 5.43 -11.97
C SER A 69 -0.39 4.00 -11.97
N GLU A 70 0.90 3.88 -12.24
CA GLU A 70 1.68 2.64 -12.14
C GLU A 70 2.92 2.94 -11.29
N PHE A 71 3.28 2.01 -10.40
CA PHE A 71 4.42 2.09 -9.50
C PHE A 71 5.23 0.79 -9.53
#